data_AF-A0A1I6H4Z5-F1
#
_entry.id   AF-A0A1I6H4Z5-F1
#
_cell.length_a   1.000
_cell.length_b   1.000
_cell.length_c   1.000
_cell.angle_alpha   90.00
_cell.angle_beta   90.00
_cell.angle_gamma   90.00
#
_symmetry.space_group_name_H-M   'P 1'
#
loop_
_entity.id
_entity.type
_entity.pdbx_description
1 polymer ?
#
loop_
_entity_poly.entity_id
_entity_poly.type
_entity_poly.pdbx_seq_one_letter_code
_entity_poly.pdbx_strand_id
1 'polypeptide(L)'
;MYRPAFAHTKRLATALILCLALASTAAAENRYRAEVVVLERLADPILEERMSGKQPLSPVSEKRLLVVDANGNRLSDLDLTDDLTLNTAASRLENSGKYRVLMKAGWTQKFPQDYEGEPMRIEVGDYLERAGHRAVEGTIEVDRRRFLLVTAILNHWRPARGDSSSDGQIRSSEGTPGAEDDSFGVSARDDGKELITWIQETRRMRSQEIHFLDSPTIGVLVYFHKLD
;
A
#
# COMPACT_ATOMS: atom_id res chain seq x y z
N MET A 1 -60.19 -69.88 -8.66
CA MET A 1 -59.39 -70.37 -7.53
C MET A 1 -58.13 -71.02 -8.11
N TYR A 2 -56.95 -70.66 -7.60
CA TYR A 2 -55.60 -71.16 -7.93
C TYR A 2 -54.82 -70.62 -9.16
N ARG A 3 -53.85 -69.72 -8.86
CA ARG A 3 -52.56 -69.45 -9.55
C ARG A 3 -51.58 -70.61 -9.26
N PRO A 4 -50.55 -70.94 -10.08
CA PRO A 4 -49.31 -70.13 -10.27
C PRO A 4 -48.77 -70.23 -11.73
N ALA A 5 -47.68 -69.60 -12.20
CA ALA A 5 -46.38 -69.32 -11.60
C ALA A 5 -45.68 -68.10 -12.24
N PHE A 6 -44.83 -67.48 -11.44
CA PHE A 6 -43.95 -66.37 -11.79
C PHE A 6 -42.78 -66.85 -12.64
N ALA A 7 -42.53 -66.20 -13.78
CA ALA A 7 -41.25 -66.22 -14.46
C ALA A 7 -40.65 -64.81 -14.39
N HIS A 8 -39.57 -64.68 -13.62
CA HIS A 8 -38.72 -63.50 -13.63
C HIS A 8 -37.86 -63.51 -14.88
N THR A 9 -37.92 -62.45 -15.68
CA THR A 9 -36.87 -62.14 -16.67
C THR A 9 -36.43 -60.71 -16.44
N LYS A 10 -35.19 -60.56 -15.97
CA LYS A 10 -34.50 -59.28 -15.78
C LYS A 10 -33.97 -58.77 -17.12
N ARG A 11 -33.67 -57.46 -17.14
CA ARG A 11 -32.85 -56.70 -18.13
C ARG A 11 -33.68 -56.20 -19.32
N LEU A 12 -33.63 -54.95 -19.76
CA LEU A 12 -32.53 -53.98 -19.74
C LEU A 12 -32.97 -52.61 -19.18
N ALA A 13 -32.14 -52.05 -18.30
CA ALA A 13 -32.08 -50.62 -18.06
C ALA A 13 -31.25 -50.01 -19.20
N THR A 14 -31.90 -49.29 -20.11
CA THR A 14 -31.22 -48.56 -21.17
C THR A 14 -30.84 -47.18 -20.64
N ALA A 15 -29.53 -46.92 -20.67
CA ALA A 15 -28.88 -45.74 -20.13
C ALA A 15 -29.38 -44.45 -20.80
N LEU A 16 -29.82 -43.49 -19.97
CA LEU A 16 -29.94 -42.08 -20.33
C LEU A 16 -28.85 -41.32 -19.57
N ILE A 17 -27.60 -41.49 -20.00
CA ILE A 17 -26.47 -40.64 -19.62
C ILE A 17 -26.18 -39.75 -20.82
N LEU A 18 -26.90 -38.64 -20.95
CA LEU A 18 -26.45 -37.52 -21.77
C LEU A 18 -27.20 -36.26 -21.37
N CYS A 19 -26.63 -35.55 -20.40
CA CYS A 19 -26.59 -34.09 -20.30
C CYS A 19 -25.83 -33.76 -19.01
N LEU A 20 -24.56 -34.18 -18.98
CA LEU A 20 -23.58 -33.53 -18.12
C LEU A 20 -23.37 -32.15 -18.76
N ALA A 21 -24.26 -31.21 -18.44
CA ALA A 21 -23.98 -29.80 -18.63
C ALA A 21 -22.82 -29.49 -17.68
N LEU A 22 -21.60 -29.72 -18.15
CA LEU A 22 -20.42 -28.99 -17.72
C LEU A 22 -20.66 -27.53 -18.13
N ALA A 23 -21.59 -26.88 -17.44
CA ALA A 23 -21.40 -25.48 -17.10
C ALA A 23 -20.22 -25.47 -16.13
N SER A 24 -19.01 -25.70 -16.66
CA SER A 24 -17.87 -24.96 -16.18
C SER A 24 -18.22 -23.51 -16.49
N THR A 25 -19.01 -22.89 -15.61
CA THR A 25 -18.78 -21.49 -15.33
C THR A 25 -17.32 -21.49 -14.89
N ALA A 26 -16.44 -21.20 -15.83
CA ALA A 26 -15.21 -20.53 -15.50
C ALA A 26 -15.67 -19.26 -14.79
N ALA A 27 -15.96 -19.37 -13.49
CA ALA A 27 -15.67 -18.32 -12.57
C ALA A 27 -14.19 -18.12 -12.80
N ALA A 28 -13.84 -17.26 -13.77
CA ALA A 28 -12.49 -16.75 -13.92
C ALA A 28 -12.15 -16.35 -12.50
N GLU A 29 -11.29 -17.16 -11.86
CA GLU A 29 -10.97 -16.94 -10.47
C GLU A 29 -10.42 -15.54 -10.51
N ASN A 30 -11.12 -14.60 -9.90
CA ASN A 30 -11.01 -13.17 -10.14
C ASN A 30 -9.67 -12.67 -9.59
N ARG A 31 -8.59 -13.19 -10.15
CA ARG A 31 -7.25 -13.33 -9.64
C ARG A 31 -6.43 -12.37 -10.45
N TYR A 32 -5.65 -11.58 -9.73
CA TYR A 32 -4.84 -10.57 -10.34
C TYR A 32 -3.45 -10.66 -9.76
N ARG A 33 -2.46 -10.35 -10.58
CA ARG A 33 -1.19 -9.86 -10.07
C ARG A 33 -1.35 -8.35 -9.87
N ALA A 34 -1.38 -7.93 -8.61
CA ALA A 34 -1.28 -6.52 -8.26
C ALA A 34 0.19 -6.14 -8.24
N GLU A 35 0.52 -4.97 -8.78
CA GLU A 35 1.87 -4.43 -8.78
C GLU A 35 1.85 -3.00 -8.27
N VAL A 36 2.78 -2.69 -7.37
CA VAL A 36 2.91 -1.38 -6.73
C VAL A 36 4.38 -0.99 -6.75
N VAL A 37 4.66 0.23 -7.21
CA VAL A 37 5.99 0.85 -7.13
C VAL A 37 5.87 2.17 -6.39
N VAL A 38 6.65 2.34 -5.33
CA VAL A 38 6.77 3.62 -4.60
C VAL A 38 8.05 4.31 -5.07
N LEU A 39 7.91 5.58 -5.39
CA LEU A 39 8.93 6.44 -5.96
C LEU A 39 9.12 7.65 -5.07
N GLU A 40 10.35 8.14 -5.02
CA GLU A 40 10.68 9.48 -4.54
C GLU A 40 11.11 10.34 -5.73
N ARG A 41 10.72 11.62 -5.72
CA ARG A 41 11.15 12.61 -6.71
C ARG A 41 12.39 13.36 -6.20
N LEU A 42 13.47 13.31 -6.98
CA LEU A 42 14.77 13.90 -6.63
C LEU A 42 14.90 15.40 -6.98
N ALA A 43 13.96 15.98 -7.75
CA ALA A 43 14.04 17.38 -8.19
C ALA A 43 12.66 18.08 -8.28
N ASP A 44 12.41 19.10 -7.44
CA ASP A 44 12.44 20.55 -7.75
C ASP A 44 12.23 21.34 -6.43
N PRO A 45 13.18 22.20 -5.97
CA PRO A 45 13.14 22.91 -4.68
C PRO A 45 12.00 23.94 -4.50
N ILE A 46 11.13 24.13 -5.51
CA ILE A 46 10.05 25.13 -5.49
C ILE A 46 8.78 24.59 -4.81
N LEU A 47 8.73 23.31 -4.44
CA LEU A 47 7.59 22.80 -3.73
C LEU A 47 7.64 23.16 -2.23
N GLU A 48 7.22 24.40 -1.93
CA GLU A 48 6.86 24.83 -0.57
C GLU A 48 5.49 24.28 -0.14
N GLU A 49 5.21 23.00 -0.36
CA GLU A 49 4.15 22.37 0.44
C GLU A 49 4.76 22.00 1.79
N ARG A 50 4.72 22.95 2.72
CA ARG A 50 5.08 22.69 4.11
C ARG A 50 3.81 22.28 4.82
N MET A 51 3.63 20.97 4.95
CA MET A 51 2.58 20.38 5.79
C MET A 51 2.90 20.49 7.30
N SER A 52 3.86 21.35 7.66
CA SER A 52 4.22 21.65 9.04
C SER A 52 3.00 22.10 9.82
N GLY A 53 2.62 21.31 10.84
CA GLY A 53 1.44 21.56 11.68
C GLY A 53 0.16 20.85 11.24
N LYS A 54 0.15 20.12 10.11
CA LYS A 54 -0.95 19.19 9.80
C LYS A 54 -0.72 17.87 10.51
N GLN A 55 -1.77 17.29 11.08
CA GLN A 55 -1.73 15.94 11.66
C GLN A 55 -1.90 14.92 10.52
N PRO A 56 -0.87 14.13 10.16
CA PRO A 56 -1.03 13.09 9.16
C PRO A 56 -1.90 11.96 9.70
N LEU A 57 -2.56 11.25 8.77
CA LEU A 57 -3.12 9.94 9.08
C LEU A 57 -1.95 8.97 9.24
N SER A 58 -1.88 8.31 10.39
CA SER A 58 -0.94 7.22 10.64
C SER A 58 -1.73 5.91 10.70
N PRO A 59 -2.18 5.36 9.55
CA PRO A 59 -2.90 4.10 9.55
C PRO A 59 -1.98 3.00 10.06
N VAL A 60 -2.39 2.36 11.15
CA VAL A 60 -1.70 1.19 11.69
C VAL A 60 -2.31 -0.05 11.05
N SER A 61 -1.46 -0.91 10.48
CA SER A 61 -1.84 -2.25 10.06
C SER A 61 -0.73 -3.23 10.41
N GLU A 62 -1.11 -4.42 10.85
CA GLU A 62 -0.17 -5.50 11.13
C GLU A 62 0.37 -6.16 9.86
N LYS A 63 -0.45 -6.22 8.80
CA LYS A 63 -0.07 -6.86 7.53
C LYS A 63 0.91 -5.99 6.76
N ARG A 64 2.02 -6.55 6.33
CA ARG A 64 3.09 -5.85 5.61
C ARG A 64 3.02 -6.17 4.12
N LEU A 65 2.83 -5.14 3.30
CA LEU A 65 3.15 -5.25 1.88
C LEU A 65 4.68 -5.29 1.73
N LEU A 66 5.35 -4.28 2.25
CA LEU A 66 6.81 -4.27 2.36
C LEU A 66 7.27 -3.28 3.43
N VAL A 67 7.94 -3.81 4.45
CA VAL A 67 8.59 -3.02 5.50
C VAL A 67 10.09 -3.29 5.44
N VAL A 68 10.88 -2.23 5.44
CA VAL A 68 12.34 -2.31 5.54
C VAL A 68 12.74 -1.96 6.97
N ASP A 69 13.16 -2.95 7.75
CA ASP A 69 13.56 -2.75 9.15
C ASP A 69 14.81 -1.86 9.27
N ALA A 70 15.20 -1.45 10.49
CA ALA A 70 16.38 -0.58 10.69
C ALA A 70 17.69 -1.13 10.09
N ASN A 71 17.83 -2.45 10.00
CA ASN A 71 19.02 -3.13 9.45
C ASN A 71 18.99 -3.23 7.91
N GLY A 72 17.90 -2.82 7.27
CA GLY A 72 17.72 -2.92 5.82
C GLY A 72 17.09 -4.23 5.36
N ASN A 73 16.63 -5.09 6.27
CA ASN A 73 15.96 -6.33 5.89
C ASN A 73 14.56 -6.02 5.37
N ARG A 74 14.20 -6.65 4.24
CA ARG A 74 12.90 -6.53 3.61
C ARG A 74 11.95 -7.58 4.17
N LEU A 75 10.86 -7.14 4.79
CA LEU A 75 9.85 -7.97 5.41
C LEU A 75 8.51 -7.80 4.68
N SER A 76 7.86 -8.90 4.32
CA SER A 76 6.53 -8.92 3.70
C SER A 76 5.76 -10.13 4.21
N ASP A 77 4.44 -9.97 4.35
CA ASP A 77 3.53 -11.08 4.65
C ASP A 77 2.90 -11.66 3.38
N LEU A 78 3.32 -11.16 2.21
CA LEU A 78 2.87 -11.62 0.89
C LEU A 78 3.96 -12.44 0.20
N ASP A 79 3.52 -13.34 -0.67
CA ASP A 79 4.41 -14.01 -1.63
C ASP A 79 4.70 -13.04 -2.78
N LEU A 80 5.80 -12.30 -2.64
CA LEU A 80 6.21 -11.27 -3.59
C LEU A 80 6.91 -11.88 -4.80
N THR A 81 6.65 -11.31 -5.98
CA THR A 81 7.33 -11.63 -7.23
C THR A 81 8.06 -10.42 -7.80
N ASP A 82 9.17 -10.66 -8.49
CA ASP A 82 9.96 -9.65 -9.18
C ASP A 82 9.61 -9.50 -10.67
N ASP A 83 8.80 -10.41 -11.22
CA ASP A 83 8.33 -10.37 -12.62
C ASP A 83 7.15 -9.40 -12.76
N LEU A 84 7.50 -8.11 -12.81
CA LEU A 84 6.56 -7.00 -12.82
C LEU A 84 6.50 -6.34 -14.20
N THR A 85 5.28 -6.08 -14.69
CA THR A 85 5.04 -5.17 -15.81
C THR A 85 5.61 -3.77 -15.52
N LEU A 86 5.49 -3.32 -14.27
CA LEU A 86 5.99 -2.01 -13.83
C LEU A 86 7.51 -1.88 -13.85
N ASN A 87 8.30 -2.96 -14.00
CA ASN A 87 9.76 -2.87 -14.05
C ASN A 87 10.24 -1.92 -15.15
N THR A 88 9.65 -1.99 -16.33
CA THR A 88 10.05 -1.12 -17.46
C THR A 88 9.74 0.35 -17.17
N ALA A 89 8.58 0.64 -16.57
CA ALA A 89 8.20 2.00 -16.21
C ALA A 89 9.10 2.56 -15.10
N ALA A 90 9.35 1.77 -14.05
CA ALA A 90 10.22 2.13 -12.95
C ALA A 90 11.66 2.42 -13.42
N SER A 91 12.24 1.55 -14.26
CA SER A 91 13.60 1.77 -14.80
C SER A 91 13.69 3.02 -15.67
N ARG A 92 12.65 3.35 -16.45
CA ARG A 92 12.64 4.61 -17.24
C ARG A 92 12.63 5.84 -16.34
N LEU A 93 11.86 5.80 -15.25
CA LEU A 93 11.81 6.90 -14.28
C LEU A 93 13.13 7.06 -13.54
N GLU A 94 13.74 5.96 -13.10
CA GLU A 94 15.04 5.97 -12.44
C GLU A 94 16.15 6.47 -13.37
N ASN A 95 16.19 5.97 -14.62
CA ASN A 95 17.15 6.40 -15.64
C ASN A 95 16.98 7.87 -16.07
N SER A 96 15.85 8.51 -15.76
CA SER A 96 15.67 9.94 -16.01
C SER A 96 16.50 10.83 -15.06
N GLY A 97 17.01 10.26 -13.96
CA GLY A 97 17.71 10.99 -12.90
C GLY A 97 16.82 11.86 -12.01
N LYS A 98 15.49 11.86 -12.26
CA LYS A 98 14.51 12.67 -11.51
C LYS A 98 13.79 11.90 -10.41
N TYR A 99 13.95 10.57 -10.38
CA TYR A 99 13.26 9.71 -9.44
C TYR A 99 14.20 8.66 -8.86
N ARG A 100 13.95 8.28 -7.61
CA ARG A 100 14.53 7.12 -6.92
C ARG A 100 13.44 6.10 -6.66
N VAL A 101 13.66 4.83 -7.03
CA VAL A 101 12.69 3.76 -6.74
C VAL A 101 12.90 3.30 -5.30
N LEU A 102 11.90 3.48 -4.43
CA LEU A 102 11.96 3.06 -3.03
C LEU A 102 11.46 1.63 -2.84
N MET A 103 10.47 1.23 -3.63
CA MET A 103 9.82 -0.07 -3.55
C MET A 103 9.37 -0.54 -4.92
N LYS A 104 9.53 -1.83 -5.17
CA LYS A 104 8.75 -2.58 -6.15
C LYS A 104 8.19 -3.80 -5.44
N ALA A 105 6.89 -4.03 -5.59
CA ALA A 105 6.22 -5.19 -5.03
C ALA A 105 5.15 -5.66 -6.01
N GLY A 106 5.06 -6.96 -6.25
CA GLY A 106 3.91 -7.55 -6.89
C GLY A 106 3.53 -8.85 -6.23
N TRP A 107 2.24 -9.14 -6.16
CA TRP A 107 1.71 -10.35 -5.55
C TRP A 107 0.46 -10.81 -6.29
N THR A 108 0.17 -12.10 -6.20
CA THR A 108 -1.05 -12.66 -6.79
C THR A 108 -2.12 -12.83 -5.72
N GLN A 109 -3.33 -12.35 -6.01
CA GLN A 109 -4.45 -12.46 -5.09
C GLN A 109 -5.80 -12.57 -5.82
N LYS A 110 -6.74 -13.28 -5.20
CA LYS A 110 -8.14 -13.30 -5.62
C LYS A 110 -8.85 -12.07 -5.05
N PHE A 111 -9.43 -11.27 -5.93
CA PHE A 111 -10.28 -10.14 -5.61
C PHE A 111 -11.70 -10.47 -6.10
N PRO A 112 -12.53 -11.26 -5.38
CA PRO A 112 -13.92 -11.50 -5.76
C PRO A 112 -14.75 -10.20 -5.77
N GLN A 113 -15.96 -10.25 -6.33
CA GLN A 113 -16.89 -9.13 -6.19
C GLN A 113 -17.19 -8.91 -4.70
N ASP A 114 -17.22 -7.65 -4.28
CA ASP A 114 -17.38 -7.22 -2.89
C ASP A 114 -16.23 -7.67 -1.97
N TYR A 115 -15.03 -7.83 -2.53
CA TYR A 115 -13.81 -8.01 -1.76
C TYR A 115 -13.50 -6.73 -0.97
N GLU A 116 -13.34 -6.88 0.34
CA GLU A 116 -12.86 -5.84 1.24
C GLU A 116 -11.43 -6.22 1.66
N GLY A 117 -10.50 -5.35 1.30
CA GLY A 117 -9.10 -5.51 1.64
C GLY A 117 -8.86 -5.15 3.10
N GLU A 118 -7.72 -5.60 3.63
CA GLU A 118 -7.15 -4.98 4.82
C GLU A 118 -6.01 -4.06 4.37
N PRO A 119 -5.82 -2.88 5.00
CA PRO A 119 -4.68 -2.02 4.71
C PRO A 119 -3.37 -2.80 4.91
N MET A 120 -2.39 -2.59 4.03
CA MET A 120 -1.09 -3.25 4.11
C MET A 120 0.00 -2.20 4.29
N ARG A 121 0.83 -2.39 5.31
CA ARG A 121 1.87 -1.46 5.74
C ARG A 121 3.02 -1.40 4.73
N ILE A 122 3.46 -0.18 4.48
CA ILE A 122 4.65 0.17 3.69
C ILE A 122 5.56 1.00 4.59
N GLU A 123 6.83 0.62 4.70
CA GLU A 123 7.88 1.40 5.36
C GLU A 123 9.17 1.30 4.53
N VAL A 124 9.50 2.35 3.77
CA VAL A 124 10.59 2.33 2.76
C VAL A 124 11.31 3.67 2.67
N GLY A 125 12.48 3.67 2.04
CA GLY A 125 13.36 4.85 1.94
C GLY A 125 14.41 4.92 3.04
N ASP A 126 14.98 6.10 3.25
CA ASP A 126 16.07 6.31 4.21
C ASP A 126 15.57 6.08 5.64
N TYR A 127 16.41 5.52 6.53
CA TYR A 127 16.06 5.35 7.93
C TYR A 127 16.29 6.67 8.68
N LEU A 128 15.27 7.15 9.38
CA LEU A 128 15.32 8.39 10.16
C LEU A 128 15.66 8.04 11.61
N GLU A 129 16.95 8.00 11.94
CA GLU A 129 17.47 7.53 13.24
C GLU A 129 16.74 8.14 14.45
N ARG A 130 16.54 9.47 14.46
CA ARG A 130 15.86 10.16 15.57
C ARG A 130 14.39 9.81 15.69
N ALA A 131 13.75 9.46 14.57
CA ALA A 131 12.33 9.15 14.51
C ALA A 131 12.03 7.65 14.62
N GLY A 132 13.02 6.79 14.41
CA GLY A 132 12.92 5.34 14.56
C GLY A 132 12.21 4.60 13.41
N HIS A 133 11.91 5.28 12.30
CA HIS A 133 11.19 4.71 11.16
C HIS A 133 11.77 5.16 9.81
N ARG A 134 11.24 4.59 8.72
CA ARG A 134 11.64 4.91 7.35
C ARG A 134 11.04 6.25 6.88
N ALA A 135 11.70 6.89 5.91
CA ALA A 135 11.29 8.19 5.38
C ALA A 135 9.88 8.17 4.78
N VAL A 136 9.45 7.06 4.19
CA VAL A 136 8.08 6.86 3.70
C VAL A 136 7.40 5.76 4.50
N GLU A 137 6.27 6.08 5.12
CA GLU A 137 5.45 5.14 5.88
C GLU A 137 3.96 5.29 5.55
N GLY A 138 3.19 4.23 5.75
CA GLY A 138 1.74 4.27 5.64
C GLY A 138 1.16 2.95 5.17
N THR A 139 0.03 3.01 4.47
CA THR A 139 -0.68 1.82 3.99
C THR A 139 -1.13 1.93 2.54
N ILE A 140 -1.28 0.76 1.92
CA ILE A 140 -2.07 0.59 0.71
C ILE A 140 -3.13 -0.47 0.93
N GLU A 141 -4.35 -0.18 0.50
CA GLU A 141 -5.50 -1.08 0.61
C GLU A 141 -6.10 -1.29 -0.78
N VAL A 142 -6.55 -2.51 -1.04
CA VAL A 142 -7.19 -2.87 -2.31
C VAL A 142 -8.56 -3.45 -2.01
N ASP A 143 -9.60 -2.74 -2.44
CA ASP A 143 -10.98 -3.23 -2.41
C ASP A 143 -11.45 -3.59 -3.81
N ARG A 144 -12.48 -4.43 -3.89
CA ARG A 144 -13.22 -4.64 -5.12
C ARG A 144 -14.71 -4.61 -4.90
N ARG A 145 -15.34 -3.55 -5.41
CA ARG A 145 -16.80 -3.49 -5.61
C ARG A 145 -17.11 -3.80 -7.07
N ARG A 146 -17.68 -2.84 -7.81
CA ARG A 146 -17.77 -2.89 -9.27
C ARG A 146 -16.41 -2.71 -9.96
N PHE A 147 -15.47 -2.09 -9.27
CA PHE A 147 -14.12 -1.81 -9.74
C PHE A 147 -13.12 -2.17 -8.65
N LEU A 148 -11.88 -2.39 -9.06
CA LEU A 148 -10.75 -2.36 -8.14
C LEU A 148 -10.57 -0.92 -7.66
N LEU A 149 -10.54 -0.73 -6.34
CA LEU A 149 -10.26 0.54 -5.69
C LEU A 149 -8.96 0.37 -4.93
N VAL A 150 -8.06 1.34 -5.09
CA VAL A 150 -6.81 1.39 -4.34
C VAL A 150 -6.83 2.63 -3.48
N THR A 151 -6.72 2.44 -2.18
CA THR A 151 -6.54 3.52 -1.21
C THR A 151 -5.09 3.56 -0.80
N ALA A 152 -4.41 4.66 -1.09
CA ALA A 152 -3.04 4.91 -0.65
C ALA A 152 -3.05 6.03 0.39
N ILE A 153 -2.53 5.72 1.58
CA ILE A 153 -2.31 6.67 2.67
C ILE A 153 -0.83 6.57 3.02
N LEU A 154 0.00 7.43 2.43
CA LEU A 154 1.45 7.44 2.62
C LEU A 154 1.93 8.81 3.10
N ASN A 155 2.79 8.84 4.09
CA ASN A 155 3.46 10.04 4.58
C ASN A 155 4.92 10.01 4.14
N HIS A 156 5.45 11.17 3.74
CA HIS A 156 6.87 11.35 3.50
C HIS A 156 7.46 12.31 4.52
N TRP A 157 8.45 11.82 5.24
CA TRP A 157 9.15 12.49 6.32
C TRP A 157 10.59 12.77 5.93
N ARG A 158 11.13 13.88 6.43
CA ARG A 158 12.57 14.13 6.48
C ARG A 158 13.00 14.40 7.91
N PRO A 159 14.31 14.33 8.24
CA PRO A 159 14.79 14.82 9.52
C PRO A 159 14.34 16.28 9.72
N ALA A 160 13.83 16.60 10.91
CA ALA A 160 13.50 17.98 11.24
C ALA A 160 14.78 18.81 11.12
N ARG A 161 14.71 19.95 10.43
CA ARG A 161 15.78 20.95 10.48
C ARG A 161 15.84 21.54 11.89
N GLY A 162 16.60 20.91 12.77
CA GLY A 162 17.07 21.52 14.02
C GLY A 162 18.29 22.36 13.72
N ASP A 163 18.32 23.59 14.23
CA ASP A 163 19.43 24.53 14.11
C ASP A 163 20.77 23.81 14.26
N SER A 164 21.49 23.66 13.15
CA SER A 164 22.93 23.52 13.21
C SER A 164 23.44 24.68 14.06
N SER A 165 24.02 24.37 15.22
CA SER A 165 24.60 25.24 16.25
C SER A 165 23.64 25.98 17.21
N SER A 166 23.36 25.34 18.36
CA SER A 166 23.29 26.03 19.65
C SER A 166 24.23 25.33 20.66
N ASP A 167 25.51 25.24 20.25
CA ASP A 167 26.59 25.26 21.23
C ASP A 167 26.75 26.72 21.69
N GLY A 168 26.63 26.97 22.99
CA GLY A 168 26.85 28.29 23.59
C GLY A 168 25.59 29.10 23.94
N GLN A 169 25.07 28.89 25.15
CA GLN A 169 25.13 29.90 26.23
C GLN A 169 24.06 29.59 27.29
N ILE A 170 24.47 28.87 28.34
CA ILE A 170 23.80 28.94 29.64
C ILE A 170 23.89 30.40 30.10
N ARG A 171 22.78 31.14 30.01
CA ARG A 171 22.55 32.32 30.83
C ARG A 171 21.60 31.92 31.94
N SER A 172 22.16 31.70 33.11
CA SER A 172 21.44 31.79 34.37
C SER A 172 20.80 33.17 34.47
N SER A 173 19.49 33.22 34.71
CA SER A 173 18.79 34.43 35.12
C SER A 173 17.70 34.01 36.09
N GLU A 174 17.99 34.17 37.38
CA GLU A 174 17.01 34.16 38.47
C GLU A 174 16.03 35.33 38.30
N GLY A 175 14.74 35.10 38.58
CA GLY A 175 13.84 36.18 39.02
C GLY A 175 12.40 36.15 38.51
N THR A 176 11.50 35.75 39.42
CA THR A 176 10.09 36.21 39.61
C THR A 176 8.94 35.35 39.05
N PRO A 177 8.01 34.87 39.90
CA PRO A 177 6.79 34.19 39.49
C PRO A 177 5.60 35.17 39.39
N GLY A 178 4.81 35.08 38.32
CA GLY A 178 3.53 35.79 38.24
C GLY A 178 2.79 35.61 36.91
N ALA A 179 1.52 35.22 37.04
CA ALA A 179 0.41 35.27 36.09
C ALA A 179 0.27 34.13 35.05
N GLU A 180 -0.79 33.35 35.29
CA GLU A 180 -1.51 32.46 34.40
C GLU A 180 -2.15 33.26 33.24
N ASP A 181 -2.12 32.77 32.00
CA ASP A 181 -3.30 32.55 31.15
C ASP A 181 -2.92 31.92 29.79
N ASP A 182 -3.82 31.04 29.35
CA ASP A 182 -4.08 30.48 28.02
C ASP A 182 -2.99 30.49 26.93
N SER A 183 -2.65 29.30 26.42
CA SER A 183 -3.26 28.82 25.17
C SER A 183 -2.62 27.52 24.69
N PHE A 184 -3.49 26.59 24.34
CA PHE A 184 -3.23 25.31 23.71
C PHE A 184 -2.42 25.48 22.43
N GLY A 185 -1.15 25.07 22.52
CA GLY A 185 -0.27 24.89 21.39
C GLY A 185 0.73 23.81 21.72
N VAL A 186 0.27 22.56 21.85
CA VAL A 186 1.17 21.40 21.72
C VAL A 186 1.63 21.37 20.26
N SER A 187 2.53 22.29 19.93
CA SER A 187 3.36 22.22 18.76
C SER A 187 4.00 20.84 18.79
N ALA A 188 3.83 20.06 17.73
CA ALA A 188 4.56 18.83 17.45
C ALA A 188 6.09 19.11 17.38
N ARG A 189 6.69 19.42 18.53
CA ARG A 189 8.11 19.60 18.84
C ARG A 189 8.44 18.37 19.69
N ASP A 190 9.31 17.44 19.35
CA ASP A 190 10.34 17.33 18.32
C ASP A 190 10.68 15.83 18.26
N ASP A 191 10.04 15.06 17.40
CA ASP A 191 10.41 13.65 17.16
C ASP A 191 11.63 13.55 16.22
N GLY A 192 12.37 14.64 15.99
CA GLY A 192 13.48 14.69 15.04
C GLY A 192 13.08 14.54 13.57
N LYS A 193 11.79 14.67 13.24
CA LYS A 193 11.25 14.57 11.88
C LYS A 193 10.28 15.70 11.55
N GLU A 194 10.15 16.02 10.26
CA GLU A 194 9.13 16.92 9.74
C GLU A 194 8.42 16.27 8.53
N LEU A 195 7.11 16.46 8.47
CA LEU A 195 6.28 15.98 7.36
C LEU A 195 6.51 16.86 6.13
N ILE A 196 6.97 16.25 5.04
CA ILE A 196 7.16 16.93 3.75
C ILE A 196 5.83 16.96 3.00
N THR A 197 5.24 15.79 2.81
CA THR A 197 4.00 15.63 2.04
C THR A 197 3.32 14.32 2.41
N TRP A 198 2.14 14.09 1.85
CA TRP A 198 1.45 12.81 1.88
C TRP A 198 0.81 12.47 0.54
N ILE A 199 0.38 11.22 0.42
CA ILE A 199 -0.66 10.77 -0.50
C ILE A 199 -1.81 10.29 0.37
N GLN A 200 -3.01 10.82 0.14
CA GLN A 200 -4.25 10.38 0.76
C GLN A 200 -5.31 10.29 -0.34
N GLU A 201 -5.21 9.26 -1.16
CA GLU A 201 -6.04 9.12 -2.36
C GLU A 201 -6.65 7.72 -2.45
N THR A 202 -7.95 7.67 -2.70
CA THR A 202 -8.63 6.46 -3.18
C THR A 202 -8.92 6.61 -4.66
N ARG A 203 -8.43 5.66 -5.48
CA ARG A 203 -8.59 5.70 -6.92
C ARG A 203 -9.16 4.41 -7.48
N ARG A 204 -10.05 4.56 -8.45
CA ARG A 204 -10.54 3.45 -9.28
C ARG A 204 -9.46 3.00 -10.25
N MET A 205 -9.15 1.71 -10.20
CA MET A 205 -8.20 1.06 -11.09
C MET A 205 -8.91 0.44 -12.30
N ARG A 206 -8.25 0.49 -13.44
CA ARG A 206 -8.57 -0.28 -14.63
C ARG A 206 -7.55 -1.39 -14.78
N SER A 207 -8.02 -2.59 -15.08
CA SER A 207 -7.12 -3.71 -15.36
C SER A 207 -6.27 -3.40 -16.58
N GLN A 208 -4.99 -3.75 -16.53
CA GLN A 208 -4.02 -3.55 -17.59
C GLN A 208 -3.71 -2.08 -17.94
N GLU A 209 -4.03 -1.14 -17.04
CA GLU A 209 -3.62 0.26 -17.15
C GLU A 209 -2.70 0.63 -15.98
N ILE A 210 -1.65 1.42 -16.26
CA ILE A 210 -0.79 1.98 -15.22
C ILE A 210 -1.46 3.23 -14.67
N HIS A 211 -1.71 3.24 -13.37
CA HIS A 211 -2.18 4.41 -12.64
C HIS A 211 -1.02 5.04 -11.86
N PHE A 212 -0.97 6.37 -11.84
CA PHE A 212 -0.01 7.13 -11.03
C PHE A 212 -0.77 7.98 -10.01
N LEU A 213 -0.51 7.72 -8.74
CA LEU A 213 -0.93 8.55 -7.60
C LEU A 213 0.26 9.47 -7.31
N ASP A 214 0.17 10.73 -7.71
CA ASP A 214 1.27 11.68 -7.59
C ASP A 214 1.11 12.52 -6.34
N SER A 215 2.26 12.85 -5.76
CA SER A 215 2.39 13.89 -4.76
C SER A 215 3.69 14.64 -5.05
N PRO A 216 3.76 15.95 -4.73
CA PRO A 216 5.02 16.62 -4.37
C PRO A 216 6.36 15.87 -4.53
N THR A 217 6.68 15.01 -3.56
CA THR A 217 8.00 14.39 -3.40
C THR A 217 7.97 12.88 -3.41
N ILE A 218 6.78 12.26 -3.39
CA ILE A 218 6.59 10.81 -3.52
C ILE A 218 5.51 10.51 -4.55
N GLY A 219 5.57 9.34 -5.16
CA GLY A 219 4.52 8.87 -6.06
C GLY A 219 4.36 7.37 -6.02
N VAL A 220 3.18 6.89 -6.40
CA VAL A 220 2.85 5.45 -6.44
C VAL A 220 2.37 5.08 -7.84
N LEU A 221 3.07 4.15 -8.48
CA LEU A 221 2.55 3.47 -9.66
C LEU A 221 1.79 2.22 -9.22
N VAL A 222 0.62 2.02 -9.79
CA VAL A 222 -0.22 0.84 -9.53
C VAL A 222 -0.66 0.22 -10.84
N TYR A 223 -0.60 -1.11 -10.91
CA TYR A 223 -1.02 -1.87 -12.07
C TYR A 223 -1.67 -3.19 -11.62
N PHE A 224 -2.70 -3.62 -12.36
CA PHE A 224 -3.34 -4.91 -12.15
C PHE A 224 -3.31 -5.74 -13.43
N HIS A 225 -2.67 -6.90 -13.38
CA HIS A 225 -2.72 -7.90 -14.44
C HIS A 225 -3.78 -8.95 -14.06
N LYS A 226 -4.87 -9.06 -14.83
CA LYS A 226 -5.82 -10.16 -14.62
C LYS A 226 -5.19 -11.48 -15.03
N LEU A 227 -5.25 -12.46 -14.14
CA LEU A 227 -4.80 -13.83 -14.35
C LEU A 227 -6.03 -14.68 -14.66
N ASP A 228 -5.88 -15.60 -15.62
CA ASP A 228 -6.94 -16.52 -16.03
C ASP A 228 -7.29 -17.55 -14.95
#